data_AF-A0A6G9H6J8-F1
#
_entry.id   AF-A0A6G9H6J8-F1
#
_cell.length_a   1.000
_cell.length_b   1.000
_cell.length_c   1.000
_cell.angle_alpha   90.00
_cell.angle_beta   90.00
_cell.angle_gamma   90.00
#
_symmetry.space_group_name_H-M   'P 1'
#
loop_
_entity.id
_entity.type
_entity.pdbx_description
1 polymer ?
#
loop_
_entity_poly.entity_id
_entity_poly.type
_entity_poly.pdbx_seq_one_letter_code
_entity_poly.pdbx_strand_id
1 'polypeptide(L)'
;MDAANWLAVGSGVVALVAAGISVWQARTASASARHSQRQAEAADEQARIARQQLEQAERGHREQLALSERVHREQSEPYVVVDITTNTPGSGMLVLIIENAGPTVARDVRVRFTPDLESSEANLTPRLQQALSRPSQSCLPGAAWCIHSTRTVGGREICPWSST
;
A
#
# COMPACT_ATOMS: atom_id res chain seq x y z
N MET A 1 20.50 42.05 -84.16
CA MET A 1 20.73 41.96 -82.71
C MET A 1 21.21 40.56 -82.42
N ASP A 2 22.50 40.41 -82.15
CA ASP A 2 23.16 39.11 -82.07
C ASP A 2 22.76 38.37 -80.79
N ALA A 3 22.58 37.05 -80.90
CA ALA A 3 22.24 36.17 -79.79
C ALA A 3 23.22 36.29 -78.60
N ALA A 4 24.45 36.73 -78.88
CA ALA A 4 25.48 37.00 -77.88
C ALA A 4 25.14 38.18 -76.94
N ASN A 5 24.40 39.20 -77.40
CA ASN A 5 24.13 40.40 -76.61
C ASN A 5 22.97 40.19 -75.60
N TRP A 6 21.99 39.35 -75.95
CA TRP A 6 20.90 38.95 -75.04
C TRP A 6 21.41 38.07 -73.88
N LEU A 7 22.38 37.20 -74.16
CA LEU A 7 23.02 36.34 -73.14
C LEU A 7 23.81 37.16 -72.10
N ALA A 8 24.43 38.27 -72.52
CA ALA A 8 25.15 39.17 -71.62
C ALA A 8 24.21 39.97 -70.70
N VAL A 9 23.03 40.39 -71.20
CA VAL A 9 22.01 41.07 -70.38
C VAL A 9 21.31 40.09 -69.44
N GLY A 10 21.06 38.85 -69.88
CA GLY A 10 20.39 37.83 -69.08
C GLY A 10 21.17 37.40 -67.83
N SER A 11 22.50 37.31 -67.89
CA SER A 11 23.33 36.87 -66.76
C SER A 11 23.42 37.90 -65.63
N GLY A 12 23.40 39.20 -65.95
CA GLY A 12 23.40 40.28 -64.95
C GLY A 12 22.15 40.27 -64.08
N VAL A 13 20.98 39.95 -64.65
CA VAL A 13 19.71 39.87 -63.93
C VAL A 13 19.71 38.69 -62.94
N VAL A 14 20.21 37.52 -63.36
CA VAL A 14 20.29 36.33 -62.49
C VAL A 14 21.20 36.57 -61.29
N ALA A 15 22.34 37.26 -61.48
CA ALA A 15 23.26 37.59 -60.39
C ALA A 15 22.61 38.53 -59.35
N LEU A 16 21.84 39.53 -59.79
CA LEU A 16 21.11 40.43 -58.88
C LEU A 16 19.97 39.73 -58.13
N VAL A 17 19.25 38.82 -58.79
CA VAL A 17 18.22 38.01 -58.14
C VAL A 17 18.84 37.07 -57.09
N ALA A 18 19.95 36.40 -57.41
CA ALA A 18 20.66 35.54 -56.45
C ALA A 18 21.19 36.32 -55.25
N ALA A 19 21.75 37.52 -55.47
CA ALA A 19 22.17 38.41 -54.39
C ALA A 19 20.98 38.88 -53.54
N GLY A 20 19.84 39.22 -54.16
CA GLY A 20 18.61 39.61 -53.47
C GLY A 20 18.05 38.50 -52.58
N ILE A 21 17.99 37.27 -53.08
CA ILE A 21 17.57 36.09 -52.32
C ILE A 21 18.53 35.82 -51.15
N SER A 22 19.84 35.98 -51.36
CA SER A 22 20.85 35.77 -50.31
C SER A 22 20.70 36.78 -49.16
N VAL A 23 20.47 38.06 -49.46
CA VAL A 23 20.22 39.10 -48.45
C VAL A 23 18.90 38.87 -47.71
N TRP A 24 17.87 38.41 -48.40
CA TRP A 24 16.59 38.09 -47.78
C TRP A 24 16.70 36.88 -46.84
N GLN A 25 17.37 35.80 -47.26
CA GLN A 25 17.61 34.62 -46.42
C GLN A 25 18.48 34.93 -45.19
N ALA A 26 19.49 35.79 -45.32
CA ALA A 26 20.29 36.25 -44.19
C ALA A 26 19.47 37.07 -43.18
N ARG A 27 18.51 37.87 -43.67
CA ARG A 27 17.57 38.62 -42.82
C ARG A 27 16.55 37.72 -42.13
N THR A 28 16.06 36.67 -42.78
CA THR A 28 15.13 35.71 -42.15
C THR A 28 15.84 34.81 -41.15
N ALA A 29 17.08 34.38 -41.41
CA ALA A 29 17.87 33.59 -40.47
C ALA A 29 18.14 34.33 -39.15
N SER A 30 18.45 35.63 -39.23
CA SER A 30 18.65 36.48 -38.06
C SER A 30 17.35 36.78 -37.31
N ALA A 31 16.20 36.82 -38.00
CA ALA A 31 14.89 36.89 -37.35
C ALA A 31 14.55 35.59 -36.60
N SER A 32 14.80 34.42 -37.20
CA SER A 32 14.56 33.11 -36.59
C SER A 32 15.42 32.87 -35.35
N ALA A 33 16.68 33.29 -35.33
CA ALA A 33 17.55 33.16 -34.16
C ALA A 33 16.97 33.84 -32.90
N ARG A 34 16.33 35.01 -33.06
CA ARG A 34 15.69 35.74 -31.96
C ARG A 34 14.45 35.01 -31.43
N HIS A 35 13.70 34.34 -32.30
CA HIS A 35 12.54 33.54 -31.89
C HIS A 35 12.96 32.29 -31.11
N SER A 36 14.02 31.61 -31.54
CA SER A 36 14.57 30.45 -30.82
C SER A 36 15.09 30.84 -29.43
N GLN A 37 15.73 32.00 -29.31
CA GLN A 37 16.23 32.49 -28.02
C GLN A 37 15.09 32.75 -27.01
N ARG A 38 14.01 33.40 -27.46
CA ARG A 38 12.82 33.62 -26.60
C ARG A 38 12.10 32.31 -26.25
N GLN A 39 12.08 31.34 -27.16
CA GLN A 39 11.52 30.02 -26.86
C GLN A 39 12.36 29.27 -25.83
N ALA A 40 13.69 29.36 -25.91
CA ALA A 40 14.57 28.75 -24.92
C ALA A 40 14.36 29.37 -23.52
N GLU A 41 14.27 30.70 -23.43
CA GLU A 41 13.98 31.40 -22.17
C GLU A 41 12.60 31.01 -21.60
N ALA A 42 11.57 30.92 -22.45
CA ALA A 42 10.24 30.49 -22.03
C ALA A 42 10.21 29.02 -21.57
N ALA A 43 10.96 28.14 -22.23
CA ALA A 43 11.10 26.74 -21.84
C ALA A 43 11.82 26.58 -20.50
N ASP A 44 12.86 27.40 -20.25
CA ASP A 44 13.56 27.42 -18.96
C ASP A 44 12.64 27.87 -17.81
N GLU A 45 11.79 28.88 -18.05
CA GLU A 45 10.80 29.30 -17.06
C GLU A 45 9.76 28.21 -16.77
N GLN A 46 9.26 27.55 -17.82
CA GLN A 46 8.33 26.43 -17.67
C GLN A 46 8.97 25.26 -16.91
N ALA A 47 10.23 24.94 -17.20
CA ALA A 47 10.96 23.90 -16.49
C ALA A 47 11.13 24.25 -15.01
N ARG A 48 11.36 25.53 -14.68
CA ARG A 48 11.47 25.98 -13.28
C ARG A 48 10.14 25.82 -12.54
N ILE A 49 9.03 26.27 -13.13
CA ILE A 49 7.70 26.15 -12.53
C ILE A 49 7.32 24.68 -12.37
N ALA A 50 7.56 23.85 -13.38
CA ALA A 50 7.28 22.42 -13.32
C ALA A 50 8.07 21.72 -12.20
N ARG A 51 9.35 22.05 -12.02
CA ARG A 51 10.16 21.52 -10.91
C ARG A 51 9.58 21.91 -9.55
N GLN A 52 9.17 23.17 -9.38
CA GLN A 52 8.55 23.62 -8.12
C GLN A 52 7.24 22.87 -7.82
N GLN A 53 6.41 22.62 -8.84
CA GLN A 53 5.18 21.84 -8.68
C GLN A 53 5.46 20.39 -8.28
N LEU A 54 6.48 19.77 -8.89
CA LEU A 54 6.90 18.42 -8.55
C LEU A 54 7.41 18.34 -7.11
N GLU A 55 8.22 19.28 -6.66
CA GLU A 55 8.70 19.31 -5.27
C GLU A 55 7.55 19.43 -4.26
N GLN A 56 6.53 20.23 -4.56
CA GLN A 56 5.33 20.35 -3.73
C GLN A 56 4.51 19.06 -3.73
N ALA A 57 4.32 18.47 -4.91
CA ALA A 57 3.60 17.21 -5.07
C ALA A 57 4.32 16.06 -4.34
N GLU A 58 5.65 15.98 -4.41
CA GLU A 58 6.44 14.98 -3.71
C GLU A 58 6.28 15.07 -2.18
N ARG A 59 6.25 16.28 -1.61
CA ARG A 59 6.04 16.46 -0.17
C ARG A 59 4.68 15.93 0.26
N GLY A 60 3.61 16.34 -0.43
CA GLY A 60 2.26 15.85 -0.15
C GLY A 60 2.13 14.34 -0.34
N HIS A 61 2.77 13.79 -1.39
CA HIS A 61 2.74 12.36 -1.66
C HIS A 61 3.46 11.55 -0.57
N ARG A 62 4.62 12.02 -0.08
CA ARG A 62 5.34 11.36 1.02
C ARG A 62 4.53 11.33 2.31
N GLU A 63 3.85 12.42 2.65
CA GLU A 63 2.98 12.48 3.83
C GLU A 63 1.80 11.49 3.72
N GLN A 64 1.18 11.42 2.54
CA GLN A 64 0.11 10.45 2.27
C GLN A 64 0.59 9.00 2.40
N LEU A 65 1.76 8.68 1.83
CA LEU A 65 2.35 7.35 1.95
C LEU A 65 2.65 6.99 3.40
N ALA A 66 3.23 7.91 4.16
CA ALA A 66 3.52 7.70 5.58
C ALA A 66 2.24 7.47 6.41
N LEU A 67 1.16 8.20 6.11
CA LEU A 67 -0.14 7.99 6.75
C LEU A 67 -0.73 6.63 6.37
N SER A 68 -0.70 6.29 5.09
CA SER A 68 -1.20 5.01 4.58
C SER A 68 -0.45 3.83 5.21
N GLU A 69 0.87 3.94 5.41
CA GLU A 69 1.67 2.91 6.06
C GLU A 69 1.27 2.74 7.53
N ARG A 70 1.05 3.85 8.26
CA ARG A 70 0.57 3.79 9.65
C ARG A 70 -0.80 3.15 9.76
N VAL A 71 -1.74 3.57 8.91
CA VAL A 71 -3.09 3.00 8.87
C VAL A 71 -3.04 1.51 8.54
N HIS A 72 -2.21 1.10 7.57
CA HIS A 72 -2.03 -0.32 7.27
C HIS A 72 -1.41 -1.09 8.42
N ARG A 73 -0.46 -0.50 9.14
CA ARG A 73 0.14 -1.13 10.32
C ARG A 73 -0.90 -1.32 11.43
N GLU A 74 -1.63 -0.27 11.77
CA GLU A 74 -2.69 -0.30 12.80
C GLU A 74 -3.83 -1.27 12.42
N GLN A 75 -4.23 -1.29 11.15
CA GLN A 75 -5.21 -2.26 10.65
C GLN A 75 -4.68 -3.69 10.59
N SER A 76 -3.36 -3.87 10.52
CA SER A 76 -2.74 -5.20 10.48
C SER A 76 -2.63 -5.86 11.85
N GLU A 77 -2.81 -5.11 12.93
CA GLU A 77 -2.70 -5.64 14.30
C GLU A 77 -3.93 -6.49 14.65
N PRO A 78 -3.76 -7.78 14.98
CA PRO A 78 -4.87 -8.63 15.40
C PRO A 78 -5.33 -8.23 16.80
N TYR A 79 -6.64 -8.06 16.97
CA TYR A 79 -7.25 -7.67 18.24
C TYR A 79 -8.04 -8.84 18.83
N VAL A 80 -7.43 -9.53 19.80
CA VAL A 80 -8.00 -10.71 20.43
C VAL A 80 -8.48 -10.38 21.84
N VAL A 81 -9.76 -10.66 22.11
CA VAL A 81 -10.39 -10.52 23.42
C VAL A 81 -10.59 -11.91 24.01
N VAL A 82 -10.36 -12.01 25.32
CA VAL A 82 -10.52 -13.26 26.07
C VAL A 82 -11.53 -13.03 27.19
N ASP A 83 -12.59 -13.82 27.20
CA ASP A 83 -13.61 -13.78 28.23
C ASP A 83 -13.79 -15.17 28.88
N ILE A 84 -14.16 -15.18 30.16
CA ILE A 84 -14.39 -16.39 30.94
C ILE A 84 -15.82 -16.33 31.48
N THR A 85 -16.68 -17.19 30.93
CA THR A 85 -18.08 -17.29 31.37
C THR A 85 -18.38 -18.63 32.01
N THR A 86 -19.45 -18.70 32.80
CA THR A 86 -19.97 -19.98 33.31
C THR A 86 -20.98 -20.52 32.32
N ASN A 87 -20.92 -21.81 32.00
CA ASN A 87 -21.86 -22.40 31.04
C ASN A 87 -23.33 -22.30 31.51
N THR A 88 -23.55 -22.27 32.84
CA THR A 88 -24.88 -22.16 33.46
C THR A 88 -24.71 -21.62 34.88
N PRO A 89 -25.62 -20.77 35.39
CA PRO A 89 -25.58 -20.32 36.78
C PRO A 89 -25.49 -21.49 37.76
N GLY A 90 -24.49 -21.48 38.65
CA GLY A 90 -24.24 -22.55 39.63
C GLY A 90 -23.46 -23.76 39.11
N SER A 91 -23.10 -23.79 37.82
CA SER A 91 -22.18 -24.79 37.28
C SER A 91 -20.73 -24.45 37.63
N GLY A 92 -19.95 -25.44 38.08
CA GLY A 92 -18.50 -25.32 38.25
C GLY A 92 -17.71 -25.35 36.92
N MET A 93 -18.39 -25.37 35.78
CA MET A 93 -17.76 -25.41 34.46
C MET A 93 -17.56 -23.99 33.92
N LEU A 94 -16.29 -23.59 33.81
CA LEU A 94 -15.86 -22.38 33.14
C LEU A 94 -15.71 -22.66 31.63
N VAL A 95 -16.14 -21.70 30.82
CA VAL A 95 -15.98 -21.68 29.36
C VAL A 95 -15.08 -20.49 29.04
N LEU A 96 -13.94 -20.78 28.42
CA LEU A 96 -13.05 -19.76 27.88
C LEU A 96 -13.51 -19.44 26.46
N ILE A 97 -13.84 -18.19 26.21
CA ILE A 97 -14.21 -17.67 24.90
C ILE A 97 -13.07 -16.78 24.43
N ILE A 98 -12.52 -17.11 23.26
CA ILE A 98 -11.49 -16.30 22.60
C ILE A 98 -12.10 -15.79 21.31
N GLU A 99 -12.23 -14.48 21.21
CA GLU A 99 -12.82 -13.82 20.05
C GLU A 99 -11.80 -12.87 19.43
N ASN A 100 -11.69 -12.93 18.11
CA ASN A 100 -10.93 -11.93 17.36
C ASN A 100 -11.89 -10.85 16.86
N ALA A 101 -11.99 -9.77 17.65
CA ALA A 101 -12.78 -8.58 17.31
C ALA A 101 -12.05 -7.65 16.31
N GLY A 102 -10.81 -7.99 15.92
CA GLY A 102 -10.06 -7.29 14.89
C GLY A 102 -10.44 -7.70 13.45
N PRO A 103 -10.11 -6.86 12.46
CA PRO A 103 -10.39 -7.15 11.04
C PRO A 103 -9.42 -8.16 10.41
N THR A 104 -8.34 -8.53 11.10
CA THR A 104 -7.27 -9.40 10.59
C THR A 104 -7.25 -10.74 11.31
N VAL A 105 -6.76 -11.78 10.63
CA VAL A 105 -6.68 -13.14 11.20
C VAL A 105 -5.58 -13.19 12.28
N ALA A 106 -5.95 -13.55 13.50
CA ALA A 106 -4.99 -13.85 14.56
C ALA A 106 -4.39 -15.25 14.34
N ARG A 107 -3.07 -15.34 14.17
CA ARG A 107 -2.34 -16.61 13.97
C ARG A 107 -1.56 -16.96 15.22
N ASP A 108 -1.31 -18.26 15.40
CA ASP A 108 -0.48 -18.78 16.49
C ASP A 108 -0.94 -18.31 17.88
N VAL A 109 -2.25 -18.23 18.09
CA VAL A 109 -2.83 -17.82 19.37
C VAL A 109 -2.46 -18.88 20.41
N ARG A 110 -1.90 -18.44 21.55
CA ARG A 110 -1.49 -19.30 22.66
C ARG A 110 -2.03 -18.71 23.94
N VAL A 111 -2.67 -19.57 24.74
CA VAL A 111 -3.21 -19.18 26.03
C VAL A 111 -2.37 -19.82 27.12
N ARG A 112 -1.89 -19.01 28.06
CA ARG A 112 -1.20 -19.47 29.26
C ARG A 112 -1.86 -18.83 30.46
N PHE A 113 -2.17 -19.66 31.46
CA PHE A 113 -2.70 -19.20 32.74
C PHE A 113 -1.54 -19.09 33.73
N THR A 114 -1.58 -18.07 34.58
CA THR A 114 -0.64 -17.92 35.71
C THR A 114 -1.45 -17.46 36.92
N PRO A 115 -1.62 -18.29 37.98
CA PRO A 115 -1.08 -19.64 38.15
C PRO A 115 -1.72 -20.66 37.20
N ASP A 116 -1.09 -21.83 37.07
CA ASP A 116 -1.59 -22.90 36.21
C ASP A 116 -3.01 -23.32 36.65
N LEU A 117 -3.92 -23.53 35.68
CA LEU A 117 -5.27 -23.98 35.99
C LEU A 117 -5.23 -25.41 36.54
N GLU A 118 -5.80 -25.56 37.74
CA GLU A 118 -6.04 -26.85 38.37
C GLU A 118 -7.51 -27.23 38.24
N SER A 119 -7.77 -28.48 37.87
CA SER A 119 -9.13 -29.01 37.94
C SER A 119 -9.41 -29.50 39.35
N SER A 120 -10.66 -29.38 39.80
CA SER A 120 -11.14 -30.03 41.03
C SER A 120 -10.97 -31.56 40.99
N GLU A 121 -10.79 -32.14 39.80
CA GLU A 121 -10.46 -33.54 39.60
C GLU A 121 -9.00 -33.70 39.16
N ALA A 122 -8.17 -34.29 40.03
CA ALA A 122 -6.72 -34.47 39.81
C ALA A 122 -6.38 -35.18 38.47
N ASN A 123 -7.25 -36.08 38.01
CA ASN A 123 -7.06 -36.83 36.77
C ASN A 123 -7.29 -35.98 35.49
N LEU A 124 -7.95 -34.83 35.62
CA LEU A 124 -8.28 -33.93 34.51
C LEU A 124 -7.26 -32.81 34.32
N THR A 125 -6.53 -32.43 35.36
CA THR A 125 -5.45 -31.42 35.28
C THR A 125 -4.44 -31.69 34.15
N PRO A 126 -3.85 -32.89 33.99
CA PRO A 126 -2.92 -33.13 32.87
C PRO A 126 -3.59 -33.05 31.50
N ARG A 127 -4.85 -33.47 31.38
CA ARG A 127 -5.61 -33.37 30.11
C ARG A 127 -5.96 -31.92 29.76
N LEU A 128 -6.30 -31.12 30.77
CA LEU A 128 -6.55 -29.69 30.62
C LEU A 128 -5.30 -28.96 30.14
N GLN A 129 -4.16 -29.19 30.81
CA GLN A 129 -2.87 -28.60 30.42
C GLN A 129 -2.43 -29.05 29.02
N GLN A 130 -2.69 -30.31 28.66
CA GLN A 130 -2.44 -30.80 27.31
C GLN A 130 -3.35 -30.15 26.25
N ALA A 131 -4.62 -29.87 26.57
CA ALA A 131 -5.52 -29.19 25.66
C ALA A 131 -5.12 -27.72 25.44
N LEU A 132 -4.75 -27.02 26.52
CA LEU A 132 -4.34 -25.60 26.49
C LEU A 132 -3.00 -25.37 25.79
N SER A 133 -2.10 -26.34 25.82
CA SER A 133 -0.78 -26.24 25.16
C SER A 133 -0.82 -26.44 23.65
N ARG A 134 -1.96 -26.87 23.07
CA ARG A 134 -2.10 -27.01 21.63
C ARG A 134 -2.28 -25.63 20.98
N PRO A 135 -1.40 -25.23 20.03
CA PRO A 135 -1.56 -23.97 19.33
C PRO A 135 -2.86 -23.98 18.51
N SER A 136 -3.65 -22.94 18.66
CA SER A 136 -4.82 -22.69 17.84
C SER A 136 -4.36 -22.20 16.46
N GLN A 137 -4.81 -22.86 15.38
CA GLN A 137 -4.25 -22.66 14.03
C GLN A 137 -4.49 -21.24 13.49
N SER A 138 -5.69 -20.67 13.66
CA SER A 138 -5.99 -19.29 13.23
C SER A 138 -7.38 -18.85 13.69
N CYS A 139 -7.51 -17.73 14.42
CA CYS A 139 -8.80 -17.14 14.75
C CYS A 139 -9.21 -16.14 13.66
N LEU A 140 -10.26 -16.46 12.91
CA LEU A 140 -10.80 -15.61 11.85
C LEU A 140 -11.47 -14.36 12.45
N PRO A 141 -11.51 -13.22 11.72
CA PRO A 141 -12.25 -12.03 12.13
C PRO A 141 -13.72 -12.36 12.42
N GLY A 142 -14.21 -11.98 13.60
CA GLY A 142 -15.59 -12.23 14.04
C GLY A 142 -15.91 -13.69 14.35
N ALA A 143 -14.92 -14.58 14.41
CA ALA A 143 -15.10 -15.95 14.87
C ALA A 143 -14.80 -16.06 16.37
N ALA A 144 -15.61 -16.85 17.08
CA ALA A 144 -15.40 -17.17 18.49
C ALA A 144 -14.95 -18.63 18.63
N TRP A 145 -13.89 -18.84 19.41
CA TRP A 145 -13.36 -20.15 19.73
C TRP A 145 -13.71 -20.45 21.19
N CYS A 146 -14.39 -21.58 21.41
CA CYS A 146 -14.81 -22.01 22.73
C CYS A 146 -14.03 -23.25 23.14
N ILE A 147 -13.51 -23.25 24.37
CA ILE A 147 -13.02 -24.46 25.03
C ILE A 147 -14.10 -24.89 26.03
N HIS A 148 -14.70 -26.06 25.81
CA HIS A 148 -15.66 -26.65 26.72
C HIS A 148 -15.30 -28.12 27.00
N SER A 149 -15.49 -28.57 28.24
CA SER A 149 -15.37 -30.00 28.57
C SER A 149 -16.70 -30.70 28.28
N THR A 150 -16.76 -31.58 27.29
CA THR A 150 -17.95 -32.38 27.03
C THR A 150 -17.97 -33.66 27.87
N ARG A 151 -19.12 -33.96 28.47
CA ARG A 151 -19.37 -35.27 29.09
C ARG A 151 -20.02 -36.17 28.03
N THR A 152 -19.22 -37.01 27.36
CA THR A 152 -19.74 -38.08 26.51
C THR A 152 -20.20 -39.26 27.37
N VAL A 153 -21.28 -39.94 26.96
CA VAL A 153 -21.79 -41.13 27.66
C VAL A 153 -20.75 -42.25 27.49
N GLY A 154 -19.84 -42.38 28.46
CA GLY A 154 -18.68 -43.28 28.42
C GLY A 154 -17.36 -42.65 28.92
N GLY A 155 -17.30 -41.32 29.12
CA GLY A 155 -16.11 -40.63 29.61
C GLY A 155 -16.17 -39.11 29.41
N ARG A 156 -15.36 -38.34 30.14
CA ARG A 156 -15.21 -36.89 29.87
C ARG A 156 -14.10 -36.68 28.83
N GLU A 157 -14.47 -36.18 27.66
CA GLU A 157 -13.54 -35.71 26.63
C GLU A 157 -13.50 -34.18 26.63
N ILE A 158 -12.26 -33.66 26.66
CA ILE A 158 -11.99 -32.23 26.49
C ILE A 158 -11.81 -32.02 24.99
N CYS A 159 -12.82 -31.45 24.32
CA CYS A 159 -12.68 -31.03 22.94
C CYS A 159 -11.81 -29.77 22.92
N PRO A 160 -10.65 -29.78 22.24
CA PRO A 160 -9.66 -28.74 22.42
C PRO A 160 -10.11 -27.41 21.82
N TRP A 161 -10.90 -27.41 20.73
CA TRP A 161 -11.38 -26.21 20.05
C TRP A 161 -12.65 -26.52 19.24
N SER A 162 -13.75 -25.80 19.48
CA SER A 162 -14.89 -25.75 18.57
C SER A 162 -15.12 -24.32 18.09
N SER A 163 -15.26 -24.14 16.78
CA SER A 163 -15.73 -22.89 16.20
C SER A 163 -17.24 -22.82 16.39
N THR A 164 -17.73 -21.74 17.01
CA THR A 164 -19.17 -21.45 17.08
C THR A 164 -19.57 -20.60 15.87
#